data_AF-A0A4Q3UT10-F1
#
_entry.id   AF-A0A4Q3UT10-F1
#
_cell.length_a   1.000
_cell.length_b   1.000
_cell.length_c   1.000
_cell.angle_alpha   90.00
_cell.angle_beta   90.00
_cell.angle_gamma   90.00
#
_symmetry.space_group_name_H-M   'P 1'
#
loop_
_entity.id
_entity.type
_entity.pdbx_description
1 polymer ?
#
loop_
_entity_poly.entity_id
_entity_poly.type
_entity_poly.pdbx_seq_one_letter_code
_entity_poly.pdbx_strand_id
1 'polypeptide(L)'
;FFFVYAYFREQVCTVICPYGRLQSVLLDRNSMIVAYDYKRGEPRGKFKKKQEASILFGDCIDCFQCVKVCPTAIDIRNGTQMECVGCTACIDACNKMMDAVGRPQGLIRYASENGIANGKKLVYTGRMKFYTGILIILAFGLAFLLSTRKDVDGTIIRAGGMLYQERGEDSVSNLYNIKIVNKTNKDIPVTLKLEDANGSIIEADGKDIQVLKEAQGKGSFFIVLPRSFIKERKTTLRVGLYEGDKRITVLKTNFLGPFTKSSAKTI
;
A
#
# COMPACT_ATOMS: atom_id res chain seq x y z
N PHE A 1 4.74 -21.22 -1.14
CA PHE A 1 5.20 -20.34 -2.22
C PHE A 1 6.11 -21.07 -3.23
N PHE A 2 7.16 -21.77 -2.78
CA PHE A 2 8.08 -22.48 -3.69
C PHE A 2 7.41 -23.57 -4.54
N PHE A 3 6.50 -24.37 -3.99
CA PHE A 3 5.76 -25.41 -4.74
C PHE A 3 4.97 -24.84 -5.92
N VAL A 4 4.31 -23.69 -5.72
CA VAL A 4 3.57 -22.98 -6.77
C VAL A 4 4.51 -22.55 -7.89
N TYR A 5 5.66 -21.97 -7.54
CA TYR A 5 6.64 -21.51 -8.51
C TYR A 5 7.36 -22.66 -9.25
N ALA A 6 7.72 -23.73 -8.54
CA ALA A 6 8.52 -24.82 -9.10
C ALA A 6 7.68 -25.79 -9.96
N TYR A 7 6.46 -26.11 -9.52
CA TYR A 7 5.66 -27.19 -10.10
C TYR A 7 4.34 -26.72 -10.72
N PHE A 8 3.64 -25.78 -10.08
CA PHE A 8 2.28 -25.37 -10.48
C PHE A 8 2.28 -24.28 -11.57
N ARG A 9 3.31 -23.43 -11.61
CA ARG A 9 3.63 -22.43 -12.65
C ARG A 9 2.38 -21.75 -13.25
N GLU A 10 2.15 -21.99 -14.53
CA GLU A 10 1.12 -21.35 -15.37
C GLU A 10 -0.30 -21.78 -15.00
N GLN A 11 -0.48 -22.94 -14.35
CA GLN A 11 -1.80 -23.41 -13.94
C GLN A 11 -2.42 -22.56 -12.84
N VAL A 12 -1.62 -21.89 -12.01
CA VAL A 12 -2.18 -20.92 -11.05
C VAL A 12 -2.83 -19.78 -11.81
N CYS A 13 -2.16 -19.24 -12.83
CA CYS A 13 -2.64 -18.08 -13.57
C CYS A 13 -3.88 -18.39 -14.43
N THR A 14 -3.99 -19.60 -14.97
CA THR A 14 -5.11 -19.98 -15.86
C THR A 14 -6.31 -20.59 -15.13
N VAL A 15 -6.09 -21.34 -14.05
CA VAL A 15 -7.17 -22.09 -13.36
C VAL A 15 -7.56 -21.47 -12.02
N ILE A 16 -6.60 -21.08 -11.20
CA ILE A 16 -6.86 -20.67 -9.80
C ILE A 16 -7.05 -19.16 -9.68
N CYS A 17 -6.28 -18.38 -10.44
CA CYS A 17 -6.21 -16.94 -10.28
C CYS A 17 -7.50 -16.29 -10.77
N PRO A 18 -8.27 -15.63 -9.89
CA PRO A 18 -9.49 -14.93 -10.32
C PRO A 18 -9.17 -13.70 -11.18
N TYR A 19 -7.91 -13.23 -11.19
CA TYR A 19 -7.49 -12.02 -11.88
C TYR A 19 -7.79 -12.05 -13.37
N GLY A 20 -7.47 -13.13 -14.09
CA GLY A 20 -7.73 -13.21 -15.53
C GLY A 20 -9.22 -13.07 -15.87
N ARG A 21 -10.09 -13.66 -15.03
CA ARG A 21 -11.55 -13.51 -15.17
C ARG A 21 -12.02 -12.11 -14.81
N LEU A 22 -11.53 -11.52 -13.72
CA LEU A 22 -11.88 -10.15 -13.34
C LEU A 22 -11.41 -9.13 -14.37
N GLN A 23 -10.25 -9.34 -14.99
CA GLN A 23 -9.69 -8.46 -16.01
C GLN A 23 -10.61 -8.37 -17.23
N SER A 24 -11.25 -9.46 -17.66
CA SER A 24 -12.22 -9.41 -18.77
C SER A 24 -13.44 -8.52 -18.49
N VAL A 25 -13.84 -8.35 -17.23
CA VAL A 25 -14.96 -7.46 -16.83
C VAL A 25 -14.54 -5.99 -16.79
N LEU A 26 -13.25 -5.73 -16.55
CA LEU A 26 -12.69 -4.38 -16.49
C LEU A 26 -12.36 -3.80 -17.87
N LEU A 27 -12.30 -4.63 -18.91
CA LEU A 27 -12.07 -4.20 -20.28
C LEU A 27 -13.35 -3.65 -20.91
N ASP A 28 -13.22 -2.50 -21.58
CA ASP A 28 -14.24 -1.94 -22.44
C ASP A 28 -13.77 -1.87 -23.90
N ARG A 29 -14.66 -1.49 -24.82
CA ARG A 29 -14.32 -1.38 -26.26
C ARG A 29 -13.28 -0.30 -26.58
N ASN A 30 -12.94 0.56 -25.63
CA ASN A 30 -11.93 1.61 -25.77
C ASN A 30 -10.61 1.24 -25.09
N SER A 31 -10.56 0.13 -24.37
CA SER A 31 -9.40 -0.33 -23.63
C SER A 31 -8.31 -0.73 -24.61
N MET A 32 -7.08 -0.28 -24.33
CA MET A 32 -5.91 -0.62 -25.13
C MET A 32 -5.44 -2.02 -24.79
N ILE A 33 -5.51 -2.90 -25.77
CA ILE A 33 -5.08 -4.29 -25.65
C ILE A 33 -4.20 -4.67 -26.84
N VAL A 34 -3.47 -5.77 -26.71
CA VAL A 34 -2.81 -6.40 -27.86
C VAL A 34 -3.89 -7.09 -28.68
N ALA A 35 -4.10 -6.64 -29.91
CA ALA A 35 -5.18 -7.14 -30.76
C ALA A 35 -4.71 -7.40 -32.19
N TYR A 36 -5.34 -8.39 -32.81
CA TYR A 36 -5.21 -8.70 -34.23
C TYR A 36 -6.21 -7.88 -35.04
N ASP A 37 -5.73 -7.18 -36.06
CA ASP A 37 -6.56 -6.40 -36.98
C ASP A 37 -7.26 -7.33 -37.98
N TYR A 38 -8.40 -7.86 -37.56
CA TYR A 38 -9.20 -8.78 -38.37
C TYR A 38 -9.78 -8.11 -39.63
N LYS A 39 -9.99 -6.79 -39.64
CA LYS A 39 -10.44 -6.09 -40.86
C LYS A 39 -9.39 -6.08 -41.96
N ARG A 40 -8.13 -6.00 -41.56
CA ARG A 40 -6.99 -5.99 -42.47
C ARG A 40 -6.51 -7.40 -42.80
N GLY A 41 -6.57 -8.30 -41.82
CA GLY A 41 -6.00 -9.65 -41.92
C GLY A 41 -6.90 -10.68 -42.59
N GLU A 42 -8.22 -10.49 -42.56
CA GLU A 42 -9.20 -11.46 -43.08
C GLU A 42 -9.70 -11.09 -44.50
N PRO A 43 -9.98 -12.08 -45.37
CA PRO A 43 -9.83 -13.52 -45.15
C PRO A 43 -8.36 -13.97 -45.23
N ARG A 44 -7.93 -14.83 -44.29
CA ARG A 44 -6.56 -15.37 -44.26
C ARG A 44 -6.27 -16.19 -45.52
N GLY A 45 -5.03 -16.15 -45.98
CA GLY A 45 -4.59 -16.95 -47.12
C GLY A 45 -3.13 -17.37 -47.00
N LYS A 46 -2.80 -18.58 -47.43
CA LYS A 46 -1.40 -19.00 -47.52
C LYS A 46 -0.69 -18.12 -48.55
N PHE A 47 0.44 -17.55 -48.15
CA PHE A 47 1.27 -16.74 -49.06
C PHE A 47 1.79 -17.58 -50.22
N LYS A 48 1.57 -17.12 -51.46
CA LYS A 48 2.16 -17.69 -52.68
C LYS A 48 2.90 -16.58 -53.43
N LYS A 49 4.17 -16.82 -53.77
CA LYS A 49 5.06 -15.84 -54.45
C LYS A 49 4.60 -15.44 -55.86
N LYS A 50 3.78 -16.28 -56.53
CA LYS A 50 3.17 -16.04 -57.85
C LYS A 50 1.66 -16.25 -57.76
N GLN A 51 0.97 -15.42 -56.99
CA GLN A 51 -0.49 -15.47 -56.91
C GLN A 51 -1.07 -14.63 -58.06
N GLU A 52 -1.85 -15.27 -58.94
CA GLU A 52 -2.74 -14.58 -59.87
C GLU A 52 -3.72 -13.73 -59.05
N ALA A 53 -4.01 -12.52 -59.51
CA ALA A 53 -4.75 -11.47 -58.83
C ALA A 53 -6.24 -11.79 -58.55
N SER A 54 -6.64 -13.05 -58.57
CA SER A 54 -8.04 -13.51 -58.58
C SER A 54 -8.62 -13.85 -57.21
N ILE A 55 -7.82 -13.88 -56.12
CA ILE A 55 -8.35 -14.09 -54.77
C ILE A 55 -7.85 -12.98 -53.83
N LEU A 56 -8.81 -12.17 -53.36
CA LEU A 56 -8.57 -11.05 -52.45
C LEU A 56 -8.36 -11.58 -51.01
N PHE A 57 -7.16 -12.08 -50.71
CA PHE A 57 -6.78 -12.43 -49.34
C PHE A 57 -6.35 -11.19 -48.55
N GLY A 58 -6.67 -11.16 -47.26
CA GLY A 58 -6.18 -10.15 -46.33
C GLY A 58 -4.68 -10.26 -46.06
N ASP A 59 -4.18 -9.47 -45.12
CA ASP A 59 -2.76 -9.39 -44.77
C ASP A 59 -2.21 -10.55 -43.96
N CYS A 60 -3.08 -11.38 -43.38
CA CYS A 60 -2.66 -12.56 -42.65
C CYS A 60 -2.28 -13.71 -43.58
N ILE A 61 -1.00 -14.07 -43.58
CA ILE A 61 -0.44 -15.14 -44.41
C ILE A 61 -0.61 -16.56 -43.83
N ASP A 62 -1.38 -16.70 -42.75
CA ASP A 62 -1.68 -17.96 -42.05
C ASP A 62 -0.43 -18.79 -41.64
N CYS A 63 0.63 -18.12 -41.15
CA CYS A 63 1.90 -18.77 -40.79
C CYS A 63 1.96 -19.36 -39.36
N PHE A 64 0.94 -19.08 -38.53
CA PHE A 64 0.84 -19.51 -37.11
C PHE A 64 2.00 -19.06 -36.20
N GLN A 65 2.86 -18.14 -36.62
CA GLN A 65 4.00 -17.70 -35.81
C GLN A 65 3.56 -17.00 -34.53
N CYS A 66 2.47 -16.21 -34.57
CA CYS A 66 1.89 -15.57 -33.39
C CYS A 66 1.43 -16.57 -32.31
N VAL A 67 1.01 -17.78 -32.71
CA VAL A 67 0.58 -18.85 -31.79
C VAL A 67 1.81 -19.55 -31.19
N LYS A 68 2.81 -19.84 -32.02
CA LYS A 68 4.04 -20.55 -31.60
C LYS A 68 4.87 -19.79 -30.58
N VAL A 69 4.88 -18.46 -30.66
CA VAL A 69 5.61 -17.61 -29.70
C VAL A 69 4.78 -17.28 -28.46
N CYS A 70 3.51 -17.65 -28.42
CA CYS A 70 2.65 -17.33 -27.30
C CYS A 70 2.98 -18.24 -26.11
N PRO A 71 3.35 -17.68 -24.93
CA PRO A 71 3.64 -18.50 -23.75
C PRO A 71 2.40 -19.26 -23.24
N THR A 72 1.20 -18.75 -23.52
CA THR A 72 -0.07 -19.38 -23.12
C THR A 72 -0.76 -20.11 -24.27
N ALA A 73 -0.07 -20.28 -25.41
CA ALA A 73 -0.54 -21.01 -26.59
C ALA A 73 -1.91 -20.55 -27.14
N ILE A 74 -2.27 -19.28 -26.93
CA ILE A 74 -3.50 -18.71 -27.49
C ILE A 74 -3.35 -18.36 -28.98
N ASP A 75 -4.48 -18.36 -29.68
CA ASP A 75 -4.55 -17.84 -31.04
C ASP A 75 -5.19 -16.45 -31.03
N ILE A 76 -4.34 -15.44 -30.99
CA ILE A 76 -4.72 -14.02 -30.99
C ILE A 76 -5.62 -13.61 -32.18
N ARG A 77 -5.68 -14.43 -33.24
CA ARG A 77 -6.57 -14.19 -34.39
C ARG A 77 -8.04 -14.50 -34.07
N ASN A 78 -8.32 -15.20 -32.97
CA ASN A 78 -9.66 -15.47 -32.44
C ASN A 78 -10.16 -14.35 -31.51
N GLY A 79 -9.40 -13.25 -31.39
CA GLY A 79 -9.75 -12.10 -30.56
C GLY A 79 -9.14 -12.18 -29.15
N THR A 80 -9.70 -11.37 -28.25
CA THR A 80 -9.20 -11.24 -26.88
C THR A 80 -9.58 -12.46 -26.05
N GLN A 81 -8.57 -13.21 -25.62
CA GLN A 81 -8.73 -14.39 -24.77
C GLN A 81 -8.24 -14.11 -23.35
N MET A 82 -8.84 -14.76 -22.34
CA MET A 82 -8.55 -14.50 -20.91
C MET A 82 -7.13 -14.93 -20.51
N GLU A 83 -6.54 -15.86 -21.25
CA GLU A 83 -5.20 -16.39 -21.02
C GLU A 83 -4.11 -15.47 -21.60
N CYS A 84 -4.48 -14.39 -22.30
CA CYS A 84 -3.52 -13.42 -22.82
C CYS A 84 -2.87 -12.64 -21.67
N VAL A 85 -1.55 -12.76 -21.55
CA VAL A 85 -0.75 -12.03 -20.54
C VAL A 85 -0.18 -10.70 -21.05
N GLY A 86 -0.50 -10.30 -22.29
CA GLY A 86 -0.07 -9.01 -22.85
C GLY A 86 1.44 -8.86 -23.07
N CYS A 87 2.19 -9.96 -23.22
CA CYS A 87 3.66 -9.96 -23.36
C CYS A 87 4.20 -9.47 -24.71
N THR A 88 3.34 -9.12 -25.67
CA THR A 88 3.67 -8.60 -27.02
C THR A 88 4.53 -9.47 -27.93
N ALA A 89 4.96 -10.67 -27.54
CA ALA A 89 5.77 -11.55 -28.39
C ALA A 89 5.14 -11.85 -29.77
N CYS A 90 3.81 -11.91 -29.82
CA CYS A 90 3.06 -12.09 -31.06
C CYS A 90 3.15 -10.89 -32.03
N ILE A 91 3.35 -9.67 -31.53
CA ILE A 91 3.55 -8.46 -32.36
C ILE A 91 4.86 -8.60 -33.12
N ASP A 92 5.95 -8.87 -32.40
CA ASP A 92 7.30 -8.95 -32.99
C ASP A 92 7.40 -10.08 -34.01
N ALA A 93 6.88 -11.26 -33.66
CA ALA A 93 6.87 -12.41 -34.56
C ALA A 93 6.03 -12.16 -35.82
N CYS A 94 4.90 -11.46 -35.68
CA CYS A 94 4.05 -11.12 -36.82
C CYS A 94 4.73 -10.08 -37.72
N ASN A 95 5.28 -9.00 -37.16
CA ASN A 95 5.98 -7.98 -37.93
C ASN A 95 7.15 -8.56 -38.73
N LYS A 96 7.95 -9.45 -38.12
CA LYS A 96 9.04 -10.15 -38.81
C LYS A 96 8.55 -10.94 -40.04
N MET A 97 7.38 -11.57 -39.95
CA MET A 97 6.78 -12.28 -41.08
C MET A 97 6.23 -11.33 -42.13
N MET A 98 5.61 -10.22 -41.72
CA MET A 98 5.10 -9.19 -42.63
C MET A 98 6.24 -8.56 -43.45
N ASP A 99 7.36 -8.25 -42.80
CA ASP A 99 8.56 -7.72 -43.47
C ASP A 99 9.12 -8.72 -44.48
N ALA A 100 9.18 -10.01 -44.12
CA ALA A 100 9.69 -11.07 -45.00
C ALA A 100 8.84 -11.27 -46.26
N VAL A 101 7.54 -11.00 -46.20
CA VAL A 101 6.62 -11.07 -47.36
C VAL A 101 6.39 -9.72 -48.04
N GLY A 102 7.01 -8.64 -47.55
CA GLY A 102 6.88 -7.29 -48.11
C GLY A 102 5.51 -6.63 -47.86
N ARG A 103 4.83 -6.97 -46.75
CA ARG A 103 3.55 -6.34 -46.36
C ARG A 103 3.76 -5.37 -45.18
N PRO A 104 2.89 -4.35 -44.98
CA PRO A 104 3.07 -3.40 -43.89
C PRO A 104 3.04 -4.06 -42.50
N GLN A 105 3.78 -3.52 -41.54
CA GLN A 105 3.76 -4.00 -40.15
C GLN A 105 2.45 -3.67 -39.43
N GLY A 106 2.30 -4.17 -38.20
CA GLY A 106 1.21 -3.80 -37.30
C GLY A 106 -0.11 -4.53 -37.58
N LEU A 107 -0.06 -5.74 -38.15
CA LEU A 107 -1.23 -6.60 -38.26
C LEU A 107 -1.71 -7.06 -36.88
N ILE A 108 -0.79 -7.30 -35.95
CA ILE A 108 -1.04 -7.37 -34.51
C ILE A 108 -0.40 -6.14 -33.89
N ARG A 109 -1.16 -5.38 -33.10
CA ARG A 109 -0.68 -4.14 -32.48
C ARG A 109 -1.46 -3.80 -31.22
N TYR A 110 -1.01 -2.80 -30.48
CA TYR A 110 -1.85 -2.17 -29.48
C TYR A 110 -2.99 -1.41 -30.16
N ALA A 111 -4.22 -1.85 -29.90
CA ALA A 111 -5.41 -1.22 -30.41
C ALA A 111 -6.58 -1.45 -29.45
N SER A 112 -7.58 -0.60 -29.54
CA SER A 112 -8.88 -0.85 -28.92
C SER A 112 -9.81 -1.51 -29.94
N GLU A 113 -10.83 -2.21 -29.43
CA GLU A 113 -11.87 -2.82 -30.27
C GLU A 113 -12.53 -1.76 -31.17
N ASN A 114 -12.87 -0.58 -30.63
CA ASN A 114 -13.39 0.52 -31.43
C ASN A 114 -12.39 1.06 -32.46
N GLY A 115 -11.08 0.96 -32.19
CA GLY A 115 -10.03 1.32 -33.13
C GLY A 115 -10.00 0.42 -34.35
N ILE A 116 -10.14 -0.89 -34.16
CA ILE A 116 -10.19 -1.87 -35.26
C ILE A 116 -11.56 -1.86 -35.94
N ALA A 117 -12.64 -1.99 -35.17
CA ALA A 117 -14.00 -2.11 -35.66
C ALA A 117 -14.53 -0.83 -36.33
N ASN A 118 -14.15 0.36 -35.84
CA ASN A 118 -14.72 1.62 -36.31
C ASN A 118 -13.68 2.63 -36.82
N GLY A 119 -12.39 2.30 -36.82
CA GLY A 119 -11.32 3.23 -37.20
C GLY A 119 -11.19 4.45 -36.27
N LYS A 120 -11.78 4.39 -35.07
CA LYS A 120 -11.76 5.51 -34.12
C LYS A 120 -10.40 5.58 -33.43
N LYS A 121 -9.79 6.76 -33.41
CA LYS A 121 -8.56 6.99 -32.63
C LYS A 121 -8.83 6.79 -31.13
N LEU A 122 -7.78 6.41 -30.39
CA LEU A 122 -7.88 6.31 -28.95
C LEU A 122 -8.20 7.69 -28.36
N VAL A 123 -9.28 7.76 -27.58
CA VAL A 123 -9.70 8.99 -26.90
C VAL A 123 -9.75 8.76 -25.41
N TYR A 124 -9.41 9.79 -24.65
CA TYR A 124 -9.48 9.77 -23.20
C TYR A 124 -10.93 9.87 -22.73
N THR A 125 -11.56 8.70 -22.49
CA THR A 125 -12.99 8.59 -22.22
C THR A 125 -13.37 9.21 -20.86
N GLY A 126 -14.66 9.53 -20.68
CA GLY A 126 -15.18 10.04 -19.40
C GLY A 126 -14.90 9.10 -18.22
N ARG A 127 -14.96 7.78 -18.44
CA ARG A 127 -14.61 6.76 -17.42
C ARG A 127 -13.14 6.85 -17.02
N MET A 128 -12.22 7.02 -17.99
CA MET A 128 -10.79 7.18 -17.69
C MET A 128 -10.51 8.46 -16.90
N LYS A 129 -11.19 9.57 -17.24
CA LYS A 129 -11.12 10.83 -16.48
C LYS A 129 -11.54 10.63 -15.04
N PHE A 130 -12.66 9.95 -14.82
CA PHE A 130 -13.19 9.66 -13.48
C PHE A 130 -12.22 8.83 -12.64
N TYR A 131 -11.72 7.70 -13.17
CA TYR A 131 -10.77 6.86 -12.44
C TYR A 131 -9.45 7.57 -12.14
N THR A 132 -8.95 8.38 -13.08
CA THR A 132 -7.74 9.18 -12.85
C THR A 132 -7.95 10.24 -11.77
N GLY A 133 -9.13 10.88 -11.74
CA GLY A 133 -9.50 11.79 -10.65
C GLY A 133 -9.50 11.11 -9.29
N ILE A 134 -10.14 9.95 -9.17
CA ILE A 134 -10.13 9.15 -7.93
C ILE A 134 -8.70 8.76 -7.54
N LEU A 135 -7.90 8.29 -8.48
CA LEU A 135 -6.54 7.86 -8.20
C LEU A 135 -5.68 9.02 -7.69
N ILE A 136 -5.82 10.22 -8.27
CA ILE A 136 -5.15 11.43 -7.80
C ILE A 136 -5.58 11.78 -6.37
N ILE A 137 -6.89 11.71 -6.06
CA ILE A 137 -7.39 11.97 -4.70
C ILE A 137 -6.81 10.98 -3.70
N LEU A 138 -6.79 9.69 -4.03
CA LEU A 138 -6.23 8.65 -3.15
C LEU A 138 -4.72 8.81 -2.99
N ALA A 139 -3.99 9.09 -4.07
CA ALA A 139 -2.55 9.32 -4.03
C ALA A 139 -2.21 10.57 -3.20
N PHE A 140 -2.98 11.64 -3.35
CA PHE A 140 -2.84 12.85 -2.54
C PHE A 140 -3.15 12.58 -1.06
N GLY A 141 -4.23 11.85 -0.76
CA GLY A 141 -4.57 11.44 0.60
C GLY A 141 -3.46 10.60 1.24
N LEU A 142 -2.90 9.65 0.50
CA LEU A 142 -1.78 8.83 0.96
C LEU A 142 -0.51 9.67 1.20
N ALA A 143 -0.16 10.56 0.26
CA ALA A 143 0.99 11.45 0.40
C ALA A 143 0.83 12.39 1.60
N PHE A 144 -0.37 12.93 1.81
CA PHE A 144 -0.69 13.76 2.97
C PHE A 144 -0.56 12.99 4.28
N LEU A 145 -1.10 11.78 4.36
CA LEU A 145 -0.98 10.92 5.55
C LEU A 145 0.47 10.52 5.84
N LEU A 146 1.26 10.23 4.80
CA LEU A 146 2.68 9.93 4.94
C LEU A 146 3.47 11.15 5.40
N SER A 147 3.20 12.34 4.86
CA SER A 147 3.92 13.56 5.24
C SER A 147 3.54 14.09 6.62
N THR A 148 2.34 13.78 7.12
CA THR A 148 1.87 14.18 8.47
C THR A 148 2.12 13.09 9.53
N ARG A 149 2.68 11.94 9.13
CA ARG A 149 3.06 10.84 10.03
C ARG A 149 4.10 11.32 11.03
N LYS A 150 3.85 11.08 12.32
CA LYS A 150 4.83 11.33 13.38
C LYS A 150 5.96 10.28 13.35
N ASP A 151 7.19 10.76 13.52
CA ASP A 151 8.43 9.97 13.53
C ASP A 151 8.58 9.04 14.73
N VAL A 152 8.04 9.44 15.88
CA VAL A 152 7.99 8.62 17.09
C VAL A 152 6.60 8.72 17.68
N ASP A 153 6.06 7.58 18.06
CA ASP A 153 4.74 7.47 18.66
C ASP A 153 4.85 6.81 20.02
N GLY A 154 4.14 7.33 21.01
CA GLY A 154 4.24 6.88 22.38
C GLY A 154 2.87 6.69 22.99
N THR A 155 2.70 5.68 23.82
CA THR A 155 1.47 5.47 24.58
C THR A 155 1.84 5.20 26.03
N ILE A 156 1.29 6.02 26.93
CA ILE A 156 1.42 5.83 28.38
C ILE A 156 0.15 5.14 28.87
N ILE A 157 0.33 4.03 29.57
CA ILE A 157 -0.73 3.24 30.17
C ILE A 157 -0.39 3.10 31.65
N ARG A 158 -1.34 3.39 32.54
CA ARG A 158 -1.15 3.14 33.98
C ARG A 158 -0.97 1.63 34.23
N ALA A 159 -0.08 1.25 35.13
CA ALA A 159 0.05 -0.15 35.53
C ALA A 159 -1.26 -0.64 36.19
N GLY A 160 -1.81 -1.75 35.68
CA GLY A 160 -3.01 -2.37 36.23
C GLY A 160 -2.76 -2.94 37.62
N GLY A 161 -3.77 -2.89 38.50
CA GLY A 161 -3.72 -3.52 39.82
C GLY A 161 -3.02 -2.72 40.93
N MET A 162 -2.35 -1.61 40.61
CA MET A 162 -1.73 -0.75 41.63
C MET A 162 -2.50 0.56 41.81
N LEU A 163 -2.84 0.88 43.07
CA LEU A 163 -3.30 2.21 43.48
C LEU A 163 -2.13 3.19 43.55
N TYR A 164 -2.38 4.42 44.02
CA TYR A 164 -1.31 5.34 44.33
C TYR A 164 -0.50 4.80 45.53
N GLN A 165 0.81 5.03 45.52
CA GLN A 165 1.72 4.63 46.59
C GLN A 165 2.25 5.88 47.27
N GLU A 166 2.18 5.92 48.60
CA GLU A 166 2.74 7.02 49.38
C GLU A 166 4.25 6.84 49.48
N ARG A 167 5.02 7.88 49.13
CA ARG A 167 6.48 7.86 49.12
C ARG A 167 6.97 8.88 50.13
N GLY A 168 7.13 8.45 51.38
CA GLY A 168 7.39 9.31 52.53
C GLY A 168 6.15 10.06 52.99
N GLU A 169 6.32 11.12 53.80
CA GLU A 169 5.18 11.90 54.34
C GLU A 169 4.58 12.89 53.32
N ASP A 170 5.38 13.36 52.35
CA ASP A 170 4.99 14.52 51.53
C ASP A 170 4.69 14.21 50.05
N SER A 171 4.94 12.98 49.58
CA SER A 171 4.84 12.65 48.16
C SER A 171 3.99 11.41 47.88
N VAL A 172 3.32 11.43 46.73
CA VAL A 172 2.51 10.32 46.22
C VAL A 172 3.04 9.93 44.85
N SER A 173 3.05 8.62 44.58
CA SER A 173 3.57 8.05 43.34
C SER A 173 2.55 7.13 42.66
N ASN A 174 2.58 7.09 41.34
CA ASN A 174 1.83 6.13 40.54
C ASN A 174 2.76 5.48 39.52
N LEU A 175 2.57 4.18 39.28
CA LEU A 175 3.33 3.43 38.29
C LEU A 175 2.65 3.47 36.92
N TYR A 176 3.45 3.71 35.89
CA TYR A 176 3.04 3.75 34.49
C TYR A 176 3.96 2.88 33.64
N ASN A 177 3.39 2.31 32.59
CA ASN A 177 4.10 1.64 31.52
C ASN A 177 4.03 2.53 30.28
N ILE A 178 5.16 2.76 29.63
CA ILE A 178 5.22 3.41 28.33
C ILE A 178 5.59 2.40 27.26
N LYS A 179 4.90 2.51 26.13
CA LYS A 179 5.25 1.84 24.89
C LYS A 179 5.58 2.90 23.86
N ILE A 180 6.81 2.88 23.37
CA ILE A 180 7.31 3.82 22.36
C ILE A 180 7.58 3.04 21.09
N VAL A 181 7.16 3.55 19.95
CA VAL A 181 7.41 2.98 18.63
C VAL A 181 8.26 3.98 17.86
N ASN A 182 9.50 3.61 17.59
CA ASN A 182 10.38 4.37 16.72
C ASN A 182 10.10 3.97 15.28
N LYS A 183 9.60 4.93 14.52
CA LYS A 183 9.16 4.79 13.14
C LYS A 183 10.22 5.31 12.15
N THR A 184 11.43 5.59 12.65
CA THR A 184 12.60 6.11 11.92
C THR A 184 13.71 5.06 11.80
N ASN A 185 14.70 5.36 10.95
CA ASN A 185 15.86 4.50 10.69
C ASN A 185 17.06 4.79 11.60
N LYS A 186 16.88 5.60 12.65
CA LYS A 186 17.93 5.96 13.61
C LYS A 186 17.52 5.51 15.01
N ASP A 187 18.49 5.16 15.83
CA ASP A 187 18.24 4.90 17.25
C ASP A 187 17.99 6.23 17.95
N ILE A 188 16.90 6.32 18.70
CA ILE A 188 16.49 7.56 19.37
C ILE A 188 16.49 7.31 20.88
N PRO A 189 17.38 7.97 21.64
CA PRO A 189 17.28 7.99 23.10
C PRO A 189 16.12 8.91 23.50
N VAL A 190 15.11 8.37 24.18
CA VAL A 190 13.94 9.15 24.60
C VAL A 190 13.99 9.39 26.09
N THR A 191 13.81 10.65 26.48
CA THR A 191 13.65 11.07 27.88
C THR A 191 12.22 11.55 28.13
N LEU A 192 11.71 11.26 29.33
CA LEU A 192 10.39 11.67 29.77
C LEU A 192 10.50 12.87 30.70
N LYS A 193 9.71 13.92 30.43
CA LYS A 193 9.63 15.11 31.31
C LYS A 193 8.16 15.44 31.59
N LEU A 194 7.85 15.83 32.83
CA LEU A 194 6.54 16.37 33.19
C LEU A 194 6.46 17.83 32.75
N GLU A 195 5.43 18.19 31.99
CA GLU A 195 5.21 19.60 31.58
C GLU A 195 4.36 20.39 32.60
N ASP A 196 3.47 19.70 33.34
CA ASP A 196 2.39 20.35 34.10
C ASP A 196 2.64 20.46 35.61
N ALA A 197 3.69 19.84 36.13
CA ALA A 197 3.87 19.73 37.57
C ALA A 197 5.35 19.73 37.97
N ASN A 198 5.65 20.28 39.15
CA ASN A 198 6.95 20.20 39.83
C ASN A 198 7.15 18.81 40.46
N GLY A 199 6.90 17.77 39.68
CA GLY A 199 7.11 16.37 40.05
C GLY A 199 8.35 15.80 39.42
N SER A 200 8.82 14.68 39.96
CA SER A 200 9.90 13.89 39.36
C SER A 200 9.35 12.65 38.67
N ILE A 201 9.93 12.33 37.52
CA ILE A 201 9.77 11.02 36.90
C ILE A 201 10.95 10.17 37.36
N ILE A 202 10.66 9.00 37.92
CA ILE A 202 11.67 8.04 38.37
C ILE A 202 11.48 6.76 37.57
N GLU A 203 12.45 6.40 36.74
CA GLU A 203 12.42 5.15 35.99
C GLU A 203 12.49 3.95 36.94
N ALA A 204 11.64 2.94 36.72
CA ALA A 204 11.58 1.77 37.59
C ALA A 204 12.80 0.86 37.41
N ASP A 205 13.35 0.79 36.19
CA ASP A 205 14.47 -0.08 35.82
C ASP A 205 15.85 0.63 35.86
N GLY A 206 15.88 1.92 36.19
CA GLY A 206 17.12 2.71 36.29
C GLY A 206 17.95 2.81 35.01
N LYS A 207 17.32 2.64 33.84
CA LYS A 207 17.96 2.72 32.52
C LYS A 207 17.11 3.59 31.59
N ASP A 208 17.77 4.55 30.95
CA ASP A 208 17.16 5.38 29.91
C ASP A 208 16.49 4.50 28.84
N ILE A 209 15.26 4.87 28.47
CA ILE A 209 14.49 4.15 27.45
C ILE A 209 15.08 4.41 26.07
N GLN A 210 16.02 3.55 25.64
CA GLN A 210 16.53 3.55 24.29
C GLN A 210 15.57 2.83 23.35
N VAL A 211 15.19 3.51 22.25
CA VAL A 211 14.33 2.92 21.23
C VAL A 211 15.13 2.74 19.95
N LEU A 212 15.50 1.49 19.67
CA LEU A 212 16.20 1.11 18.45
C LEU A 212 15.39 1.51 17.20
N LYS A 213 16.09 1.73 16.08
CA LYS A 213 15.48 2.00 14.77
C LYS A 213 14.43 0.94 14.43
N GLU A 214 13.30 1.40 13.88
CA GLU A 214 12.17 0.55 13.46
C GLU A 214 11.64 -0.42 14.55
N ALA A 215 11.98 -0.19 15.82
CA ALA A 215 11.65 -1.07 16.92
C ALA A 215 10.68 -0.44 17.93
N GLN A 216 10.24 -1.26 18.87
CA GLN A 216 9.40 -0.84 19.98
C GLN A 216 10.21 -0.87 21.29
N GLY A 217 10.26 0.27 21.98
CA GLY A 217 10.79 0.38 23.33
C GLY A 217 9.65 0.25 24.34
N LYS A 218 9.95 -0.42 25.46
CA LYS A 218 9.04 -0.50 26.61
C LYS A 218 9.82 -0.06 27.84
N GLY A 219 9.14 0.65 28.73
CA GLY A 219 9.70 1.02 30.02
C GLY A 219 8.60 1.20 31.05
N SER A 220 8.96 1.08 32.32
CA SER A 220 8.09 1.36 33.45
C SER A 220 8.68 2.52 34.25
N PHE A 221 7.84 3.47 34.66
CA PHE A 221 8.28 4.64 35.40
C PHE A 221 7.23 5.07 36.43
N PHE A 222 7.72 5.67 37.51
CA PHE A 222 6.90 6.30 38.53
C PHE A 222 6.81 7.79 38.25
N ILE A 223 5.60 8.33 38.29
CA ILE A 223 5.40 9.77 38.43
C ILE A 223 5.26 10.04 39.92
N VAL A 224 6.12 10.89 40.47
CA VAL A 224 6.08 11.32 41.87
C VAL A 224 5.65 12.78 41.92
N LEU A 225 4.57 13.04 42.66
CA LEU A 225 4.05 14.39 42.87
C LEU A 225 3.98 14.69 44.37
N PRO A 226 4.25 15.96 44.77
CA PRO A 226 4.00 16.38 46.14
C PRO A 226 2.49 16.36 46.43
N ARG A 227 2.12 15.97 47.64
CA ARG A 227 0.70 15.89 48.09
C ARG A 227 -0.04 17.22 47.92
N SER A 228 0.65 18.34 48.09
CA SER A 228 0.10 19.69 47.93
C SER A 228 -0.44 19.98 46.52
N PHE A 229 0.07 19.29 45.50
CA PHE A 229 -0.38 19.45 44.11
C PHE A 229 -1.65 18.65 43.80
N ILE A 230 -1.97 17.65 44.62
CA ILE A 230 -3.09 16.73 44.40
C ILE A 230 -4.33 17.28 45.13
N LYS A 231 -5.18 17.99 44.38
CA LYS A 231 -6.45 18.52 44.90
C LYS A 231 -7.65 17.62 44.60
N GLU A 232 -7.54 16.78 43.58
CA GLU A 232 -8.63 15.94 43.09
C GLU A 232 -8.20 14.47 43.05
N ARG A 233 -9.19 13.56 43.14
CA ARG A 233 -8.94 12.12 43.02
C ARG A 233 -8.29 11.74 41.69
N LYS A 234 -8.55 12.51 40.63
CA LYS A 234 -8.06 12.28 39.27
C LYS A 234 -7.54 13.60 38.70
N THR A 235 -6.23 13.72 38.55
CA THR A 235 -5.57 14.88 37.94
C THR A 235 -5.03 14.49 36.56
N THR A 236 -5.33 15.26 35.52
CA THR A 236 -4.76 15.02 34.19
C THR A 236 -3.36 15.62 34.13
N LEU A 237 -2.38 14.85 33.70
CA LEU A 237 -0.99 15.27 33.52
C LEU A 237 -0.55 15.13 32.06
N ARG A 238 0.27 16.06 31.59
CA ARG A 238 1.00 15.96 30.34
C ARG A 238 2.45 15.53 30.59
N VAL A 239 2.83 14.45 29.93
CA VAL A 239 4.20 13.93 29.89
C VAL A 239 4.74 14.14 28.49
N GLY A 240 5.77 14.97 28.37
CA GLY A 240 6.47 15.19 27.11
C GLY A 240 7.54 14.12 26.88
N LEU A 241 7.61 13.61 25.64
CA LEU A 241 8.72 12.81 25.14
C LEU A 241 9.72 13.73 24.45
N TYR A 242 10.96 13.66 24.88
CA TYR A 242 12.06 14.50 24.39
C TYR A 242 13.19 13.64 23.84
N GLU A 243 13.75 14.05 22.71
CA GLU A 243 15.04 13.62 22.19
C GLU A 243 16.04 14.74 22.51
N GLY A 244 16.82 14.60 23.58
CA GLY A 244 17.63 15.69 24.13
C GLY A 244 16.76 16.88 24.56
N ASP A 245 16.89 18.01 23.86
CA ASP A 245 16.09 19.23 24.09
C ASP A 245 14.89 19.36 23.14
N LYS A 246 14.79 18.50 22.12
CA LYS A 246 13.71 18.58 21.15
C LYS A 246 12.49 17.80 21.62
N ARG A 247 11.37 18.50 21.81
CA ARG A 247 10.08 17.87 22.13
C ARG A 247 9.53 17.15 20.91
N ILE A 248 9.34 15.83 21.03
CA ILE A 248 8.78 15.00 19.95
C ILE A 248 7.26 14.98 20.04
N THR A 249 6.72 14.65 21.21
CA THR A 249 5.28 14.55 21.42
C THR A 249 4.90 14.72 22.88
N VAL A 250 3.63 15.03 23.14
CA VAL A 250 3.07 15.17 24.48
C VAL A 250 1.97 14.14 24.66
N LEU A 251 2.11 13.32 25.70
CA LEU A 251 1.17 12.26 26.05
C LEU A 251 0.38 12.68 27.27
N LYS A 252 -0.93 12.46 27.23
CA LYS A 252 -1.83 12.74 28.35
C LYS A 252 -2.00 11.47 29.17
N THR A 253 -1.88 11.60 30.49
CA THR A 253 -2.15 10.51 31.44
C THR A 253 -2.93 11.03 32.63
N ASN A 254 -3.58 10.11 33.37
CA ASN A 254 -4.32 10.44 34.57
C ASN A 254 -3.53 9.99 35.80
N PHE A 255 -3.39 10.90 36.75
CA PHE A 255 -2.81 10.66 38.07
C PHE A 255 -3.93 10.47 39.09
N LEU A 256 -3.84 9.41 39.89
CA LEU A 256 -4.76 9.19 40.99
C LEU A 256 -4.10 9.58 42.30
N GLY A 257 -4.82 10.30 43.14
CA GLY A 257 -4.32 10.71 44.45
C GLY A 257 -5.32 10.48 45.58
N PRO A 258 -4.89 10.67 46.83
CA PRO A 258 -5.74 10.53 48.00
C PRO A 258 -6.92 11.50 47.95
N PHE A 259 -8.07 11.05 48.47
CA PHE A 259 -9.28 11.85 48.56
C PHE A 259 -9.24 12.68 49.85
N THR A 260 -8.82 13.94 49.79
CA THR A 260 -9.01 14.88 50.89
C THR A 260 -10.38 15.53 50.77
N LYS A 261 -11.35 14.98 51.51
CA LYS A 261 -12.65 15.61 51.73
C LYS A 261 -12.41 16.89 52.52
N SER A 262 -12.48 18.05 51.86
CA SER A 262 -12.53 19.33 52.57
C SER A 262 -13.73 19.31 53.53
N SER A 263 -13.43 19.50 54.81
CA SER A 263 -14.32 19.84 55.93
C SER A 263 -15.54 18.94 56.18
N ALA A 264 -15.37 18.02 57.14
CA ALA A 264 -16.45 17.69 58.07
C ALA A 264 -16.95 19.00 58.70
N LYS A 265 -18.16 19.41 58.34
CA LYS A 265 -18.88 20.46 59.06
C LYS A 265 -19.31 19.82 60.38
N THR A 266 -18.65 20.23 61.46
CA THR A 266 -18.99 19.88 62.84
C THR A 266 -20.47 20.18 63.10
N ILE A 267 -21.07 19.27 63.87
CA ILE A 267 -22.45 19.24 64.38
C ILE A 267 -22.89 20.60 64.94
#